data_AF-F8AH78-F1
#
_entry.id   AF-F8AH78-F1
#
_cell.length_a   1.000
_cell.length_b   1.000
_cell.length_c   1.000
_cell.angle_alpha   90.00
_cell.angle_beta   90.00
_cell.angle_gamma   90.00
#
_symmetry.space_group_name_H-M   'P 1'
#
loop_
_entity.id
_entity.type
_entity.pdbx_description
1 polymer ?
#
loop_
_entity_poly.entity_id
_entity_poly.type
_entity_poly.pdbx_seq_one_letter_code
_entity_poly.pdbx_strand_id
1 'polypeptide(L)'
;MLGEFLKGFILGILTGLTPGLHVNALRRFNLAPATLFTMGTVHTFLDSVPSALFGVPEESTVPSVLPAHRLVLRGRFGEVVQLSLWASFFAFLLSIILLPIYSLLAPLYFPTLGKIAVLVLALLLILRQANRLGAALIFFFSGLLGIVAFSLPLRDPYYHVFTGIFALPPLLESLLNPPREVKVEEAQLLLPFPKLLKFSFFGTLLGALASLLPALTPGQASLLGSAVTRDDRKFLTVVYSTNTAAFAFSLANLALTGRARNGVMVAIGAVPINALPFLYLLGLSAGTLVLLTGPRIAFLVGRLAFKRYRIAVLLVLMFLVSLSLLYDGLLGLFLLAASSSLGLLPPRLRVRRITCMGVLMVPILLG
;
A
#
# COMPACT_ATOMS: atom_id res chain seq x y z
N MET A 1 -6.15 -25.74 -6.10
CA MET A 1 -5.16 -24.95 -6.88
C MET A 1 -5.78 -23.97 -7.88
N LEU A 2 -6.36 -24.36 -9.03
CA LEU A 2 -6.95 -23.37 -9.96
C LEU A 2 -8.07 -22.54 -9.32
N GLY A 3 -8.94 -23.18 -8.50
CA GLY A 3 -9.98 -22.47 -7.76
C GLY A 3 -9.42 -21.46 -6.73
N GLU A 4 -8.31 -21.78 -6.06
CA GLU A 4 -7.63 -20.87 -5.14
C GLU A 4 -7.00 -19.69 -5.86
N PHE A 5 -6.37 -19.94 -7.02
CA PHE A 5 -5.84 -18.90 -7.88
C PHE A 5 -6.95 -17.95 -8.35
N LEU A 6 -8.04 -18.47 -8.91
CA LEU A 6 -9.16 -17.65 -9.39
C LEU A 6 -9.82 -16.87 -8.25
N LYS A 7 -10.01 -17.49 -7.08
CA LYS A 7 -10.53 -16.83 -5.89
C LYS A 7 -9.60 -15.70 -5.44
N GLY A 8 -8.29 -15.95 -5.40
CA GLY A 8 -7.28 -14.96 -5.07
C GLY A 8 -7.28 -13.80 -6.06
N PHE A 9 -7.37 -14.11 -7.35
CA PHE A 9 -7.40 -13.10 -8.42
C PHE A 9 -8.62 -12.18 -8.31
N ILE A 10 -9.82 -12.75 -8.11
CA ILE A 10 -11.05 -11.97 -7.92
C ILE A 10 -10.97 -11.10 -6.65
N LEU A 11 -10.54 -11.67 -5.53
CA LEU A 11 -10.38 -10.92 -4.28
C LEU A 11 -9.32 -9.81 -4.40
N GLY A 12 -8.26 -10.05 -5.16
CA GLY A 12 -7.23 -9.07 -5.45
C GLY A 12 -7.75 -7.89 -6.27
N ILE A 13 -8.60 -8.16 -7.27
CA ILE A 13 -9.29 -7.09 -8.03
C ILE A 13 -10.19 -6.29 -7.09
N LEU A 14 -10.98 -6.97 -6.25
CA LEU A 14 -11.90 -6.31 -5.32
C LEU A 14 -11.15 -5.43 -4.32
N THR A 15 -10.10 -5.94 -3.70
CA THR A 15 -9.30 -5.17 -2.74
C THR A 15 -8.50 -4.06 -3.41
N GLY A 16 -7.84 -4.33 -4.54
CA GLY A 16 -7.05 -3.33 -5.25
C GLY A 16 -7.86 -2.17 -5.84
N LEU A 17 -9.14 -2.39 -6.18
CA LEU A 17 -9.98 -1.36 -6.78
C LEU A 17 -10.96 -0.70 -5.82
N THR A 18 -11.16 -1.25 -4.61
CA THR A 18 -12.01 -0.64 -3.59
C THR A 18 -11.20 0.34 -2.75
N PRO A 19 -11.47 1.67 -2.80
CA PRO A 19 -10.68 2.65 -2.07
C PRO A 19 -10.70 2.37 -0.56
N GLY A 20 -9.52 2.25 0.05
CA GLY A 20 -9.37 2.04 1.48
C GLY A 20 -9.57 0.61 1.98
N LEU A 21 -9.86 -0.35 1.08
CA LEU A 21 -9.93 -1.77 1.42
C LEU A 21 -8.57 -2.42 1.23
N HIS A 22 -7.77 -2.42 2.28
CA HIS A 22 -6.46 -3.08 2.25
C HIS A 22 -6.62 -4.61 2.33
N VAL A 23 -5.67 -5.34 1.76
CA VAL A 23 -5.57 -6.82 1.86
C VAL A 23 -5.55 -7.36 3.29
N ASN A 24 -5.19 -6.52 4.27
CA ASN A 24 -5.15 -6.90 5.68
C ASN A 24 -6.56 -7.10 6.27
N ALA A 25 -7.58 -6.44 5.70
CA ALA A 25 -8.97 -6.61 6.10
C ALA A 25 -9.41 -8.08 5.95
N LEU A 26 -8.88 -8.76 4.93
CA LEU A 26 -9.27 -10.12 4.61
C LEU A 26 -8.48 -11.20 5.39
N ARG A 27 -7.55 -10.81 6.27
CA ARG A 27 -6.74 -11.75 7.09
C ARG A 27 -7.59 -12.70 7.93
N ARG A 28 -8.74 -12.24 8.42
CA ARG A 28 -9.67 -13.02 9.24
C ARG A 28 -10.30 -14.21 8.50
N PHE A 29 -10.36 -14.15 7.17
CA PHE A 29 -10.93 -15.22 6.40
C PHE A 29 -9.88 -16.32 6.31
N ASN A 30 -10.22 -17.53 6.74
CA ASN A 30 -9.35 -18.70 6.68
C ASN A 30 -9.16 -19.14 5.22
N LEU A 31 -8.32 -18.40 4.49
CA LEU A 31 -8.04 -18.57 3.07
C LEU A 31 -6.70 -19.29 2.90
N ALA A 32 -6.62 -20.14 1.86
CA ALA A 32 -5.38 -20.86 1.56
C ALA A 32 -4.23 -19.88 1.22
N PRO A 33 -2.98 -20.21 1.56
CA PRO A 33 -1.81 -19.40 1.24
C PRO A 33 -1.72 -18.98 -0.23
N ALA A 34 -2.05 -19.87 -1.16
CA ALA A 34 -2.07 -19.58 -2.59
C ALA A 34 -3.14 -18.52 -2.95
N THR A 35 -4.31 -18.55 -2.31
CA THR A 35 -5.36 -17.54 -2.48
C THR A 35 -4.87 -16.18 -1.98
N LEU A 36 -4.30 -16.14 -0.77
CA LEU A 36 -3.82 -14.92 -0.11
C LEU A 36 -2.66 -14.28 -0.88
N PHE A 37 -1.69 -15.08 -1.33
CA PHE A 37 -0.55 -14.58 -2.09
C PHE A 37 -0.96 -14.06 -3.47
N THR A 38 -1.84 -14.80 -4.17
CA THR A 38 -2.41 -14.35 -5.44
C THR A 38 -3.18 -13.05 -5.27
N MET A 39 -4.05 -12.97 -4.25
CA MET A 39 -4.82 -11.77 -3.92
C MET A 39 -3.91 -10.56 -3.64
N GLY A 40 -2.91 -10.71 -2.79
CA GLY A 40 -1.98 -9.63 -2.47
C GLY A 40 -1.17 -9.18 -3.69
N THR A 41 -0.75 -10.12 -4.55
CA THR A 41 -0.04 -9.77 -5.79
C THR A 41 -0.93 -8.97 -6.74
N VAL A 42 -2.17 -9.39 -6.96
CA VAL A 42 -3.12 -8.65 -7.82
C VAL A 42 -3.46 -7.28 -7.24
N HIS A 43 -3.59 -7.19 -5.93
CA HIS A 43 -3.87 -5.95 -5.22
C HIS A 43 -2.78 -4.89 -5.45
N THR A 44 -1.49 -5.23 -5.28
CA THR A 44 -0.39 -4.24 -5.45
C THR A 44 -0.24 -3.73 -6.89
N PHE A 45 -0.86 -4.40 -7.86
CA PHE A 45 -0.89 -3.93 -9.26
C PHE A 45 -1.99 -2.89 -9.48
N LEU A 46 -3.10 -2.99 -8.73
CA LEU A 46 -4.34 -2.25 -8.95
C LEU A 46 -4.61 -1.16 -7.89
N ASP A 47 -3.96 -1.20 -6.73
CA ASP A 47 -4.09 -0.24 -5.62
C ASP A 47 -3.73 1.22 -5.97
N SER A 48 -3.05 1.42 -7.10
CA SER A 48 -2.83 2.75 -7.69
C SER A 48 -4.10 3.39 -8.23
N VAL A 49 -5.11 2.60 -8.62
CA VAL A 49 -6.35 3.11 -9.24
C VAL A 49 -7.15 3.94 -8.24
N PRO A 50 -7.47 3.44 -7.02
CA PRO A 50 -8.14 4.26 -6.02
C PRO A 50 -7.37 5.52 -5.63
N SER A 51 -6.05 5.41 -5.48
CA SER A 51 -5.17 6.52 -5.14
C SER A 51 -5.19 7.61 -6.22
N ALA A 52 -5.11 7.23 -7.50
CA ALA A 52 -5.12 8.15 -8.63
C ALA A 52 -6.49 8.81 -8.84
N LEU A 53 -7.59 8.07 -8.69
CA LEU A 53 -8.94 8.55 -8.98
C LEU A 53 -9.60 9.29 -7.82
N PHE A 54 -9.51 8.75 -6.62
CA PHE A 54 -10.22 9.29 -5.45
C PHE A 54 -9.30 10.05 -4.50
N GLY A 55 -7.98 10.05 -4.75
CA GLY A 55 -7.00 10.61 -3.83
C GLY A 55 -6.88 9.80 -2.53
N VAL A 56 -7.27 8.52 -2.57
CA VAL A 56 -7.34 7.62 -1.42
C VAL A 56 -6.16 6.66 -1.47
N PRO A 57 -5.01 7.00 -0.84
CA PRO A 57 -3.86 6.11 -0.80
C PRO A 57 -3.97 5.05 0.28
N GLU A 58 -3.10 4.06 0.17
CA GLU A 58 -2.67 3.21 1.26
C GLU A 58 -1.36 3.73 1.84
N GLU A 59 -0.93 3.25 3.01
CA GLU A 59 0.35 3.65 3.62
C GLU A 59 1.56 3.40 2.72
N SER A 60 1.46 2.40 1.84
CA SER A 60 2.45 2.01 0.83
C SER A 60 2.50 2.98 -0.35
N THR A 61 1.41 3.67 -0.64
CA THR A 61 1.23 4.50 -1.84
C THR A 61 0.94 5.97 -1.53
N VAL A 62 0.92 6.42 -0.27
CA VAL A 62 0.77 7.85 0.10
C VAL A 62 1.64 8.80 -0.75
N PRO A 63 2.93 8.49 -1.03
CA PRO A 63 3.74 9.39 -1.84
C PRO A 63 3.26 9.56 -3.29
N SER A 64 2.57 8.56 -3.87
CA SER A 64 2.13 8.59 -5.26
C SER A 64 0.95 9.53 -5.52
N VAL A 65 0.16 9.88 -4.50
CA VAL A 65 -1.09 10.64 -4.63
C VAL A 65 -0.91 11.92 -5.44
N LEU A 66 0.02 12.79 -5.04
CA LEU A 66 0.20 14.09 -5.70
C LEU A 66 0.67 13.94 -7.16
N PRO A 67 1.75 13.19 -7.47
CA PRO A 67 2.16 12.91 -8.85
C PRO A 67 1.08 12.25 -9.70
N ALA A 68 0.38 11.24 -9.16
CA ALA A 68 -0.69 10.55 -9.87
C ALA A 68 -1.85 11.50 -10.18
N HIS A 69 -2.30 12.27 -9.19
CA HIS A 69 -3.35 13.26 -9.35
C HIS A 69 -2.99 14.33 -10.38
N ARG A 70 -1.72 14.80 -10.44
CA ARG A 70 -1.25 15.72 -11.49
C ARG A 70 -1.37 15.13 -12.89
N LEU A 71 -1.11 13.83 -13.07
CA LEU A 71 -1.29 13.16 -14.36
C LEU A 71 -2.76 12.95 -14.71
N VAL A 72 -3.59 12.59 -13.72
CA VAL A 72 -5.04 12.42 -13.89
C VAL A 72 -5.72 13.73 -14.30
N LEU A 73 -5.37 14.85 -13.66
CA LEU A 73 -5.87 16.19 -14.03
C LEU A 73 -5.48 16.60 -15.46
N ARG A 74 -4.41 16.02 -16.02
CA ARG A 74 -3.99 16.25 -17.41
C ARG A 74 -4.68 15.29 -18.40
N GLY A 75 -5.69 14.54 -17.96
CA GLY A 75 -6.39 13.52 -18.77
C GLY A 75 -5.58 12.24 -19.00
N ARG A 76 -4.57 11.97 -18.16
CA ARG A 76 -3.61 10.86 -18.37
C ARG A 76 -3.78 9.73 -17.37
N PHE A 77 -5.02 9.47 -16.97
CA PHE A 77 -5.36 8.37 -16.07
C PHE A 77 -4.86 7.02 -16.60
N GLY A 78 -5.09 6.73 -17.89
CA GLY A 78 -4.61 5.48 -18.49
C GLY A 78 -3.09 5.27 -18.39
N GLU A 79 -2.29 6.35 -18.41
CA GLU A 79 -0.84 6.23 -18.22
C GLU A 79 -0.51 5.85 -16.77
N VAL A 80 -1.21 6.40 -15.77
CA VAL A 80 -0.97 6.05 -14.37
C VAL A 80 -1.24 4.56 -14.13
N VAL A 81 -2.31 4.03 -14.72
CA VAL A 81 -2.64 2.60 -14.67
C VAL A 81 -1.54 1.77 -15.35
N GLN A 82 -1.13 2.14 -16.57
CA GLN A 82 -0.06 1.43 -17.30
C GLN A 82 1.27 1.48 -16.53
N LEU A 83 1.63 2.61 -15.93
CA LEU A 83 2.82 2.74 -15.08
C LEU A 83 2.74 1.77 -13.90
N SER A 84 1.60 1.70 -13.20
CA SER A 84 1.42 0.78 -12.07
C SER A 84 1.57 -0.68 -12.48
N LEU A 85 0.90 -1.07 -13.56
CA LEU A 85 0.88 -2.46 -14.02
C LEU A 85 2.26 -2.92 -14.48
N TRP A 86 2.93 -2.14 -15.35
CA TRP A 86 4.24 -2.52 -15.85
C TRP A 86 5.33 -2.41 -14.79
N ALA A 87 5.33 -1.35 -13.96
CA ALA A 87 6.30 -1.19 -12.89
C ALA A 87 6.19 -2.31 -11.85
N SER A 88 4.96 -2.72 -11.51
CA SER A 88 4.70 -3.85 -10.62
C SER A 88 5.11 -5.18 -11.24
N PHE A 89 4.81 -5.39 -12.53
CA PHE A 89 5.21 -6.59 -13.26
C PHE A 89 6.74 -6.76 -13.28
N PHE A 90 7.48 -5.71 -13.67
CA PHE A 90 8.94 -5.75 -13.65
C PHE A 90 9.49 -5.92 -12.25
N ALA A 91 8.90 -5.26 -11.25
CA ALA A 91 9.34 -5.40 -9.87
C ALA A 91 9.17 -6.83 -9.36
N PHE A 92 8.05 -7.49 -9.68
CA PHE A 92 7.82 -8.88 -9.32
C PHE A 92 8.83 -9.81 -10.00
N LEU A 93 9.06 -9.64 -11.31
CA LEU A 93 10.06 -10.40 -12.06
C LEU A 93 11.48 -10.22 -11.48
N LEU A 94 11.87 -8.97 -11.23
CA LEU A 94 13.17 -8.63 -10.66
C LEU A 94 13.31 -9.14 -9.22
N SER A 95 12.22 -9.23 -8.45
CA SER A 95 12.24 -9.83 -7.12
C SER A 95 12.59 -11.32 -7.17
N ILE A 96 12.09 -12.05 -8.17
CA ILE A 96 12.48 -13.45 -8.40
C ILE A 96 13.96 -13.54 -8.77
N ILE A 97 14.44 -12.68 -9.67
CA ILE A 97 15.85 -12.66 -10.10
C ILE A 97 16.80 -12.33 -8.94
N LEU A 98 16.41 -11.39 -8.07
CA LEU A 98 17.21 -10.96 -6.92
C LEU A 98 17.02 -11.85 -5.68
N LEU A 99 16.14 -12.84 -5.73
CA LEU A 99 15.86 -13.75 -4.62
C LEU A 99 17.12 -14.43 -4.05
N PRO A 100 18.09 -14.92 -4.87
CA PRO A 100 19.32 -15.53 -4.34
C PRO A 100 20.18 -14.55 -3.55
N ILE A 101 20.20 -13.27 -3.94
CA ILE A 101 20.93 -12.25 -3.19
C ILE A 101 20.17 -11.91 -1.90
N TYR A 102 18.85 -11.79 -1.99
CA TYR A 102 18.00 -11.52 -0.84
C TYR A 102 18.09 -12.64 0.21
N SER A 103 18.18 -13.91 -0.20
CA SER A 103 18.28 -15.03 0.73
C SER A 103 19.59 -15.08 1.51
N LEU A 104 20.66 -14.49 0.97
CA LEU A 104 21.92 -14.30 1.69
C LEU A 104 21.85 -13.15 2.70
N LEU A 105 21.10 -12.08 2.36
CA LEU A 105 21.03 -10.87 3.18
C LEU A 105 19.99 -10.95 4.30
N ALA A 106 18.82 -11.55 4.04
CA ALA A 106 17.70 -11.55 4.99
C ALA A 106 18.01 -12.20 6.35
N PRO A 107 18.75 -13.33 6.41
CA PRO A 107 19.14 -13.95 7.68
C PRO A 107 20.11 -13.09 8.52
N LEU A 108 20.84 -12.16 7.91
CA LEU A 108 21.80 -11.28 8.61
C LEU A 108 21.13 -10.15 9.39
N TYR A 109 19.80 -10.00 9.30
CA TYR A 109 19.07 -8.94 10.00
C TYR A 109 18.87 -9.25 11.50
N PHE A 110 19.29 -8.30 12.34
CA PHE A 110 19.12 -8.34 13.81
C PHE A 110 18.05 -7.34 14.30
N PRO A 111 17.22 -7.70 15.30
CA PRO A 111 16.16 -6.82 15.82
C PRO A 111 16.62 -5.44 16.32
N THR A 112 17.83 -5.35 16.90
CA THR A 112 18.41 -4.10 17.40
C THR A 112 18.65 -3.08 16.27
N LEU A 113 19.14 -3.53 15.12
CA LEU A 113 19.23 -2.71 13.90
C LEU A 113 17.86 -2.21 13.46
N GLY A 114 16.82 -3.02 13.65
CA GLY A 114 15.43 -2.62 13.41
C GLY A 114 15.01 -1.40 14.21
N LYS A 115 15.19 -1.41 15.53
CA LYS A 115 14.81 -0.27 16.40
C LYS A 115 15.57 1.01 16.02
N ILE A 116 16.87 0.89 15.73
CA ILE A 116 17.69 2.02 15.27
C ILE A 116 17.16 2.55 13.93
N ALA A 117 16.86 1.67 12.97
CA ALA A 117 16.30 2.06 11.67
C ALA A 117 14.96 2.78 11.82
N VAL A 118 14.07 2.28 12.70
CA VAL A 118 12.79 2.92 13.02
C VAL A 118 13.00 4.30 13.63
N LEU A 119 13.93 4.45 14.57
CA LEU A 119 14.25 5.74 15.19
C LEU A 119 14.77 6.75 14.16
N VAL A 120 15.73 6.33 13.32
CA VAL A 120 16.29 7.16 12.25
C VAL A 120 15.19 7.57 11.27
N LEU A 121 14.31 6.64 10.89
CA LEU A 121 13.19 6.92 10.00
C LEU A 121 12.20 7.91 10.63
N ALA A 122 11.88 7.75 11.92
CA ALA A 122 10.98 8.66 12.64
C ALA A 122 11.53 10.09 12.64
N LEU A 123 12.82 10.25 12.98
CA LEU A 123 13.52 11.52 12.94
C LEU A 123 13.52 12.12 11.53
N LEU A 124 13.81 11.31 10.51
CA LEU A 124 13.85 11.76 9.11
C LEU A 124 12.46 12.24 8.66
N LEU A 125 11.39 11.52 9.01
CA LEU A 125 10.01 11.89 8.67
C LEU A 125 9.55 13.19 9.33
N ILE A 126 10.06 13.52 10.53
CA ILE A 126 9.77 14.77 11.24
C ILE A 126 10.63 15.91 10.68
N LEU A 127 11.95 15.71 10.56
CA LEU A 127 12.91 16.75 10.18
C LEU A 127 12.75 17.23 8.73
N ARG A 128 12.26 16.35 7.83
CA ARG A 128 11.99 16.71 6.43
C ARG A 128 10.71 17.51 6.22
N GLN A 129 9.89 17.72 7.25
CA GLN A 129 8.66 18.51 7.13
C GLN A 129 8.96 19.99 7.28
N ALA A 130 8.23 20.83 6.53
CA ALA A 130 8.29 22.27 6.72
C ALA A 130 7.82 22.66 8.13
N ASN A 131 6.69 22.10 8.57
CA ASN A 131 6.17 22.27 9.93
C ASN A 131 6.66 21.13 10.85
N ARG A 132 7.87 21.28 11.39
CA ARG A 132 8.50 20.25 12.26
C ARG A 132 7.73 20.02 13.56
N LEU A 133 7.22 21.08 14.18
CA LEU A 133 6.42 20.97 15.42
C LEU A 133 5.10 20.23 15.15
N GLY A 134 4.39 20.59 14.08
CA GLY A 134 3.19 19.87 13.67
C GLY A 134 3.48 18.40 13.36
N ALA A 135 4.60 18.11 12.71
CA ALA A 135 5.02 16.74 12.42
C ALA A 135 5.34 15.94 13.68
N ALA A 136 6.04 16.53 14.65
CA ALA A 136 6.33 15.91 15.94
C ALA A 136 5.05 15.63 16.75
N LEU A 137 4.11 16.58 16.79
CA LEU A 137 2.82 16.40 17.45
C LEU A 137 1.99 15.30 16.80
N ILE A 138 1.87 15.29 15.47
CA ILE A 138 1.16 14.23 14.74
C ILE A 138 1.81 12.88 14.99
N PHE A 139 3.14 12.81 14.92
CA PHE A 139 3.88 11.57 15.18
C PHE A 139 3.61 11.07 16.61
N PHE A 140 3.68 11.96 17.60
CA PHE A 140 3.41 11.65 19.00
C PHE A 140 1.97 11.15 19.23
N PHE A 141 0.96 11.91 18.78
CA PHE A 141 -0.45 11.52 18.95
C PHE A 141 -0.81 10.26 18.16
N SER A 142 -0.23 10.06 16.97
CA SER A 142 -0.37 8.78 16.26
C SER A 142 0.26 7.63 17.01
N GLY A 143 1.43 7.84 17.65
CA GLY A 143 2.06 6.85 18.51
C GLY A 143 1.21 6.47 19.71
N LEU A 144 0.64 7.44 20.42
CA LEU A 144 -0.29 7.20 21.52
C LEU A 144 -1.53 6.43 21.05
N LEU A 145 -2.11 6.82 19.92
CA LEU A 145 -3.21 6.10 19.30
C LEU A 145 -2.84 4.64 19.02
N GLY A 146 -1.60 4.37 18.58
CA GLY A 146 -1.11 3.01 18.32
C GLY A 146 -0.98 2.17 19.57
N ILE A 147 -0.43 2.74 20.65
CA ILE A 147 -0.33 2.08 21.96
C ILE A 147 -1.73 1.68 22.45
N VAL A 148 -2.68 2.62 22.42
CA VAL A 148 -4.07 2.35 22.83
C VAL A 148 -4.72 1.31 21.92
N ALA A 149 -4.66 1.50 20.60
CA ALA A 149 -5.29 0.63 19.62
C ALA A 149 -4.85 -0.83 19.74
N PHE A 150 -3.56 -1.08 19.97
CA PHE A 150 -3.01 -2.43 20.09
C PHE A 150 -3.13 -3.02 21.50
N SER A 151 -3.57 -2.24 22.48
CA SER A 151 -3.89 -2.71 23.85
C SER A 151 -5.37 -3.01 24.04
N LEU A 152 -6.25 -2.54 23.14
CA LEU A 152 -7.68 -2.85 23.18
C LEU A 152 -7.94 -4.31 22.77
N PRO A 153 -9.01 -4.94 23.28
CA PRO A 153 -9.39 -6.31 22.94
C PRO A 153 -10.06 -6.39 21.55
N LEU A 154 -9.40 -5.85 20.53
CA LEU A 154 -9.84 -5.84 19.14
C LEU A 154 -9.21 -7.01 18.39
N ARG A 155 -9.97 -7.62 17.50
CA ARG A 155 -9.51 -8.71 16.62
C ARG A 155 -8.65 -8.17 15.48
N ASP A 156 -9.05 -7.04 14.87
CA ASP A 156 -8.34 -6.42 13.74
C ASP A 156 -8.11 -4.91 13.94
N PRO A 157 -7.30 -4.50 14.95
CA PRO A 157 -7.02 -3.08 15.23
C PRO A 157 -6.39 -2.34 14.04
N TYR A 158 -5.57 -3.05 13.24
CA TYR A 158 -4.92 -2.49 12.05
C TYR A 158 -5.92 -1.97 11.03
N TYR A 159 -7.06 -2.66 10.84
CA TYR A 159 -8.08 -2.23 9.89
C TYR A 159 -8.59 -0.84 10.25
N HIS A 160 -9.07 -0.66 11.48
CA HIS A 160 -9.63 0.61 11.95
C HIS A 160 -8.60 1.75 11.89
N VAL A 161 -7.36 1.46 12.29
CA VAL A 161 -6.27 2.44 12.29
C VAL A 161 -5.91 2.90 10.88
N PHE A 162 -5.61 1.98 9.96
CA PHE A 162 -5.15 2.36 8.61
C PHE A 162 -6.29 2.94 7.77
N THR A 163 -7.47 2.31 7.80
CA THR A 163 -8.64 2.83 7.10
C THR A 163 -9.04 4.19 7.66
N GLY A 164 -8.97 4.39 8.99
CA GLY A 164 -9.22 5.67 9.62
C GLY A 164 -8.19 6.74 9.26
N ILE A 165 -6.88 6.45 9.27
CA ILE A 165 -5.85 7.47 9.01
C ILE A 165 -5.72 7.79 7.51
N PHE A 166 -5.77 6.79 6.64
CA PHE A 166 -5.41 6.91 5.22
C PHE A 166 -6.60 6.94 4.28
N ALA A 167 -7.71 6.26 4.59
CA ALA A 167 -8.82 6.12 3.65
C ALA A 167 -9.98 7.09 3.89
N LEU A 168 -10.53 7.13 5.11
CA LEU A 168 -11.68 7.97 5.44
C LEU A 168 -11.41 9.47 5.20
N PRO A 169 -10.29 10.05 5.65
CA PRO A 169 -10.11 11.49 5.57
C PRO A 169 -10.05 12.00 4.12
N PRO A 170 -9.33 11.37 3.17
CA PRO A 170 -9.44 11.74 1.76
C PRO A 170 -10.82 11.48 1.16
N LEU A 171 -11.52 10.40 1.53
CA LEU A 171 -12.89 10.15 1.03
C LEU A 171 -13.87 11.24 1.50
N LEU A 172 -13.77 11.67 2.76
CA LEU A 172 -14.56 12.78 3.30
C LEU A 172 -14.23 14.10 2.60
N GLU A 173 -12.94 14.38 2.37
CA GLU A 173 -12.50 15.55 1.61
C GLU A 173 -13.06 15.53 0.18
N SER A 174 -13.03 14.37 -0.47
CA SER A 174 -13.57 14.15 -1.81
C SER A 174 -15.09 14.29 -1.90
N LEU A 175 -15.84 14.00 -0.83
CA LEU A 175 -17.29 14.29 -0.77
C LEU A 175 -17.57 15.80 -0.71
N LEU A 176 -16.82 16.51 0.14
CA LEU A 176 -16.97 17.94 0.34
C LEU A 176 -16.51 18.73 -0.89
N ASN A 177 -15.39 18.31 -1.47
CA ASN A 177 -14.70 18.96 -2.58
C ASN A 177 -14.53 17.98 -3.75
N PRO A 178 -15.62 17.60 -4.44
CA PRO A 178 -15.52 16.68 -5.57
C PRO A 178 -14.66 17.30 -6.69
N PRO A 179 -13.84 16.49 -7.37
CA PRO A 179 -12.98 16.98 -8.44
C PRO A 179 -13.81 17.55 -9.59
N ARG A 180 -13.31 18.62 -10.22
CA ARG A 180 -13.80 19.08 -11.53
C ARG A 180 -13.54 17.97 -12.56
N GLU A 181 -14.47 17.76 -13.47
CA GLU A 181 -14.53 16.62 -14.43
C GLU A 181 -13.18 15.93 -14.68
N VAL A 182 -13.08 14.65 -14.26
CA VAL A 182 -11.91 13.82 -14.53
C VAL A 182 -12.12 13.09 -15.85
N LYS A 183 -11.25 13.35 -16.82
CA LYS A 183 -11.22 12.61 -18.08
C LYS A 183 -10.60 11.22 -17.85
N VAL A 184 -11.46 10.21 -17.81
CA VAL A 184 -11.06 8.79 -17.75
C VAL A 184 -10.84 8.29 -19.18
N GLU A 185 -9.73 8.71 -19.76
CA GLU A 185 -9.32 8.35 -21.13
C GLU A 185 -8.20 7.30 -21.12
N GLU A 186 -8.19 6.47 -22.16
CA GLU A 186 -7.06 5.60 -22.44
C GLU A 186 -5.86 6.47 -22.82
N ALA A 187 -4.72 6.24 -22.18
CA ALA A 187 -3.51 6.97 -22.47
C ALA A 187 -2.35 5.99 -22.57
N GLN A 188 -1.54 6.16 -23.61
CA GLN A 188 -0.35 5.36 -23.82
C GLN A 188 0.74 5.75 -22.81
N LEU A 189 1.59 4.76 -22.52
CA LEU A 189 2.77 4.94 -21.69
C LEU A 189 3.81 5.79 -22.45
N LEU A 190 4.10 7.01 -21.98
CA LEU A 190 5.13 7.87 -22.60
C LEU A 190 6.53 7.63 -22.03
N LEU A 191 6.65 6.93 -20.91
CA LEU A 191 7.95 6.62 -20.34
C LEU A 191 8.62 5.52 -21.17
N PRO A 192 9.81 5.76 -21.76
CA PRO A 192 10.46 4.77 -22.61
C PRO A 192 10.91 3.56 -21.79
N PHE A 193 10.84 2.39 -22.41
CA PHE A 193 11.10 1.09 -21.77
C PHE A 193 12.40 1.03 -20.96
N PRO A 194 13.57 1.51 -21.44
CA PRO A 194 14.80 1.45 -20.64
C PRO A 194 14.72 2.25 -19.34
N LYS A 195 14.01 3.39 -19.35
CA LYS A 195 13.82 4.20 -18.14
C LYS A 195 12.85 3.51 -17.19
N LEU A 196 11.76 2.96 -17.71
CA LEU A 196 10.81 2.20 -16.92
C LEU A 196 11.49 1.03 -16.20
N LEU A 197 12.28 0.23 -16.92
CA LEU A 197 13.01 -0.90 -16.34
C LEU A 197 14.05 -0.45 -15.31
N LYS A 198 14.83 0.60 -15.60
CA LYS A 198 15.81 1.18 -14.67
C LYS A 198 15.18 1.63 -13.36
N PHE A 199 14.08 2.38 -13.42
CA PHE A 199 13.39 2.86 -12.22
C PHE A 199 12.62 1.74 -11.51
N SER A 200 12.14 0.72 -12.24
CA SER A 200 11.54 -0.47 -11.62
C SER A 200 12.58 -1.28 -10.84
N PHE A 201 13.79 -1.43 -11.38
CA PHE A 201 14.91 -2.06 -10.67
C PHE A 201 15.27 -1.29 -9.40
N PHE A 202 15.40 0.02 -9.49
CA PHE A 202 15.67 0.85 -8.31
C PHE A 202 14.55 0.76 -7.26
N GLY A 203 13.28 0.79 -7.69
CA GLY A 203 12.13 0.57 -6.82
C GLY A 203 12.14 -0.83 -6.18
N THR A 204 12.59 -1.85 -6.91
CA THR A 204 12.72 -3.23 -6.42
C THR A 204 13.74 -3.33 -5.28
N LEU A 205 14.89 -2.67 -5.41
CA LEU A 205 15.89 -2.60 -4.33
C LEU A 205 15.33 -1.92 -3.08
N LEU A 206 14.58 -0.83 -3.24
CA LEU A 206 13.90 -0.16 -2.13
C LEU A 206 12.81 -1.05 -1.52
N GLY A 207 12.13 -1.86 -2.32
CA GLY A 207 11.14 -2.84 -1.85
C GLY A 207 11.78 -3.96 -1.03
N ALA A 208 12.93 -4.48 -1.47
CA ALA A 208 13.74 -5.41 -0.69
C ALA A 208 14.19 -4.82 0.65
N LEU A 209 14.58 -3.54 0.66
CA LEU A 209 14.93 -2.85 1.90
C LEU A 209 13.71 -2.70 2.83
N ALA A 210 12.56 -2.35 2.28
CA ALA A 210 11.29 -2.23 3.02
C ALA A 210 10.82 -3.57 3.61
N SER A 211 11.05 -4.69 2.92
CA SER A 211 10.70 -6.02 3.44
C SER A 211 11.65 -6.50 4.55
N LEU A 212 12.87 -5.98 4.62
CA LEU A 212 13.84 -6.34 5.66
C LEU A 212 13.62 -5.55 6.96
N LEU A 213 13.42 -4.24 6.85
CA LEU A 213 13.38 -3.34 7.99
C LEU A 213 11.97 -3.23 8.60
N PRO A 214 11.82 -3.39 9.93
CA PRO A 214 10.53 -3.21 10.59
C PRO A 214 10.06 -1.77 10.46
N ALA A 215 8.74 -1.58 10.40
CA ALA A 215 8.06 -0.30 10.28
C ALA A 215 8.40 0.56 9.04
N LEU A 216 9.37 0.17 8.19
CA LEU A 216 9.67 0.84 6.94
C LEU A 216 8.64 0.42 5.89
N THR A 217 7.62 1.24 5.66
CA THR A 217 6.62 0.96 4.63
C THR A 217 7.20 1.14 3.22
N PRO A 218 6.61 0.49 2.20
CA PRO A 218 7.02 0.73 0.80
C PRO A 218 6.91 2.21 0.40
N GLY A 219 5.93 2.92 0.95
CA GLY A 219 5.77 4.36 0.75
C GLY A 219 6.92 5.15 1.35
N GLN A 220 7.38 4.81 2.55
CA GLN A 220 8.54 5.46 3.15
C GLN A 220 9.84 5.13 2.41
N ALA A 221 10.03 3.87 2.00
CA ALA A 221 11.20 3.46 1.23
C ALA A 221 11.30 4.16 -0.13
N SER A 222 10.18 4.28 -0.86
CA SER A 222 10.16 4.99 -2.15
C SER A 222 10.47 6.48 -2.04
N LEU A 223 10.21 7.13 -0.89
CA LEU A 223 10.65 8.51 -0.64
C LEU A 223 12.17 8.69 -0.61
N LEU A 224 12.94 7.64 -0.31
CA LEU A 224 14.41 7.68 -0.44
C LEU A 224 14.83 7.85 -1.91
N GLY A 225 14.03 7.32 -2.83
CA GLY A 225 14.24 7.46 -4.26
C GLY A 225 13.86 8.81 -4.86
N SER A 226 13.18 9.68 -4.10
CA SER A 226 12.73 11.00 -4.58
C SER A 226 13.88 11.92 -5.03
N ALA A 227 15.05 11.80 -4.41
CA ALA A 227 16.23 12.59 -4.80
C ALA A 227 16.72 12.29 -6.23
N VAL A 228 16.46 11.08 -6.72
CA VAL A 228 16.91 10.59 -8.04
C VAL A 228 15.80 10.76 -9.10
N THR A 229 14.58 11.05 -8.68
CA THR A 229 13.38 11.07 -9.54
C THR A 229 12.70 12.44 -9.53
N ARG A 230 13.18 13.35 -10.39
CA ARG A 230 12.61 14.70 -10.54
C ARG A 230 11.30 14.77 -11.37
N ASP A 231 10.92 13.67 -12.03
CA ASP A 231 9.73 13.60 -12.89
C ASP A 231 8.67 12.68 -12.28
N ASP A 232 7.40 13.07 -12.38
CA ASP A 232 6.25 12.37 -11.81
C ASP A 232 6.19 10.90 -12.26
N ARG A 233 6.43 10.60 -13.55
CA ARG A 233 6.34 9.23 -14.07
C ARG A 233 7.43 8.36 -13.47
N LYS A 234 8.66 8.87 -13.41
CA LYS A 234 9.81 8.15 -12.83
C LYS A 234 9.58 7.87 -11.34
N PHE A 235 9.06 8.86 -10.62
CA PHE A 235 8.76 8.70 -9.20
C PHE A 235 7.62 7.69 -8.98
N LEU A 236 6.55 7.76 -9.77
CA LEU A 236 5.46 6.78 -9.73
C LEU A 236 5.94 5.36 -10.04
N THR A 237 6.81 5.18 -11.04
CA THR A 237 7.44 3.88 -11.31
C THR A 237 8.17 3.35 -10.07
N VAL A 238 8.96 4.18 -9.38
CA VAL A 238 9.65 3.77 -8.15
C VAL A 238 8.64 3.37 -7.07
N VAL A 239 7.61 4.17 -6.82
CA VAL A 239 6.61 3.89 -5.77
C VAL A 239 5.89 2.56 -6.02
N TYR A 240 5.37 2.33 -7.23
CA TYR A 240 4.63 1.11 -7.56
C TYR A 240 5.53 -0.12 -7.56
N SER A 241 6.75 -0.01 -8.09
CA SER A 241 7.72 -1.10 -8.02
C SER A 241 8.14 -1.42 -6.58
N THR A 242 8.35 -0.40 -5.73
CA THR A 242 8.70 -0.62 -4.32
C THR A 242 7.59 -1.34 -3.56
N ASN A 243 6.32 -1.00 -3.82
CA ASN A 243 5.18 -1.67 -3.20
C ASN A 243 5.11 -3.16 -3.57
N THR A 244 5.10 -3.47 -4.88
CA THR A 244 5.01 -4.85 -5.36
C THR A 244 6.25 -5.68 -4.98
N ALA A 245 7.44 -5.10 -5.05
CA ALA A 245 8.66 -5.79 -4.62
C ALA A 245 8.66 -6.06 -3.12
N ALA A 246 8.25 -5.10 -2.28
CA ALA A 246 8.15 -5.32 -0.84
C ALA A 246 7.17 -6.45 -0.51
N PHE A 247 6.04 -6.53 -1.21
CA PHE A 247 5.11 -7.65 -1.08
C PHE A 247 5.76 -8.98 -1.51
N ALA A 248 6.41 -9.04 -2.67
CA ALA A 248 7.08 -10.22 -3.17
C ALA A 248 8.21 -10.71 -2.23
N PHE A 249 9.08 -9.82 -1.76
CA PHE A 249 10.15 -10.16 -0.82
C PHE A 249 9.64 -10.45 0.60
N SER A 250 8.46 -9.94 0.99
CA SER A 250 7.88 -10.28 2.29
C SER A 250 7.57 -11.78 2.42
N LEU A 251 7.20 -12.45 1.31
CA LEU A 251 7.03 -13.90 1.28
C LEU A 251 8.36 -14.64 1.49
N ALA A 252 9.42 -14.21 0.79
CA ALA A 252 10.76 -14.76 1.00
C ALA A 252 11.23 -14.53 2.44
N ASN A 253 11.02 -13.32 2.98
CA ASN A 253 11.36 -12.98 4.35
C ASN A 253 10.64 -13.89 5.37
N LEU A 254 9.36 -14.15 5.14
CA LEU A 254 8.56 -15.04 5.98
C LEU A 254 9.12 -16.47 5.96
N ALA A 255 9.41 -17.02 4.78
CA ALA A 255 9.97 -18.37 4.66
C ALA A 255 11.41 -18.50 5.22
N LEU A 256 12.22 -17.46 5.11
CA LEU A 256 13.63 -17.47 5.54
C LEU A 256 13.84 -17.13 7.02
N THR A 257 13.03 -16.22 7.56
CA THR A 257 13.23 -15.66 8.91
C THR A 257 12.09 -15.97 9.88
N GLY A 258 10.97 -16.53 9.39
CA GLY A 258 9.74 -16.73 10.17
C GLY A 258 9.00 -15.43 10.50
N ARG A 259 9.46 -14.28 10.03
CA ARG A 259 8.90 -12.96 10.39
C ARG A 259 8.00 -12.42 9.28
N ALA A 260 6.73 -12.24 9.60
CA ALA A 260 5.78 -11.55 8.73
C ALA A 260 6.01 -10.04 8.73
N ARG A 261 5.85 -9.41 7.56
CA ARG A 261 6.14 -7.97 7.34
C ARG A 261 4.93 -7.16 6.87
N ASN A 262 3.85 -7.83 6.50
CA ASN A 262 2.55 -7.25 6.22
C ASN A 262 1.45 -8.23 6.70
N GLY A 263 0.21 -7.76 6.78
CA GLY A 263 -0.89 -8.57 7.32
C GLY A 263 -1.24 -9.80 6.48
N VAL A 264 -0.96 -9.79 5.18
CA VAL A 264 -1.12 -10.98 4.31
C VAL A 264 -0.12 -12.06 4.70
N MET A 265 1.15 -11.70 4.95
CA MET A 265 2.15 -12.66 5.43
C MET A 265 1.80 -13.22 6.82
N VAL A 266 1.15 -12.41 7.68
CA VAL A 266 0.62 -12.91 8.96
C VAL A 266 -0.51 -13.92 8.73
N ALA A 267 -1.40 -13.66 7.76
CA ALA A 267 -2.51 -14.54 7.40
C ALA A 267 -2.03 -15.87 6.79
N ILE A 268 -0.98 -15.81 5.96
CA ILE A 268 -0.38 -16.98 5.32
C ILE A 268 0.28 -17.90 6.37
N GLY A 269 0.92 -17.32 7.40
CA GLY A 269 1.59 -18.09 8.43
C GLY A 269 2.90 -18.73 7.95
N ALA A 270 3.28 -19.87 8.52
CA ALA A 270 4.53 -20.53 8.17
C ALA A 270 4.52 -21.04 6.72
N VAL A 271 5.55 -20.69 5.94
CA VAL A 271 5.75 -21.15 4.56
C VAL A 271 7.08 -21.88 4.46
N PRO A 272 7.10 -23.15 4.02
CA PRO A 272 8.35 -23.85 3.83
C PRO A 272 9.05 -23.33 2.56
N ILE A 273 10.38 -23.30 2.57
CA ILE A 273 11.20 -22.72 1.49
C ILE A 273 10.91 -23.40 0.14
N ASN A 274 10.62 -24.70 0.14
CA ASN A 274 10.28 -25.46 -1.07
C ASN A 274 8.95 -25.05 -1.72
N ALA A 275 8.07 -24.34 -1.01
CA ALA A 275 6.82 -23.80 -1.57
C ALA A 275 7.03 -22.46 -2.29
N LEU A 276 8.16 -21.77 -2.08
CA LEU A 276 8.43 -20.46 -2.69
C LEU A 276 8.37 -20.48 -4.22
N PRO A 277 9.02 -21.43 -4.94
CA PRO A 277 8.96 -21.44 -6.40
C PRO A 277 7.53 -21.52 -6.93
N PHE A 278 6.68 -22.34 -6.30
CA PHE A 278 5.28 -22.48 -6.67
C PHE A 278 4.48 -21.19 -6.42
N LEU A 279 4.64 -20.57 -5.25
CA LEU A 279 3.95 -19.32 -4.92
C LEU A 279 4.40 -18.17 -5.83
N TYR A 280 5.69 -18.05 -6.14
CA TYR A 280 6.20 -17.07 -7.09
C TYR A 280 5.68 -17.31 -8.52
N LEU A 281 5.57 -18.57 -8.96
CA LEU A 281 4.93 -18.89 -10.24
C LEU A 281 3.46 -18.47 -10.26
N LEU A 282 2.70 -18.73 -9.18
CA LEU A 282 1.32 -18.25 -9.06
C LEU A 282 1.23 -16.72 -9.12
N GLY A 283 2.09 -16.02 -8.38
CA GLY A 283 2.14 -14.56 -8.41
C GLY A 283 2.53 -14.02 -9.79
N LEU A 284 3.44 -14.69 -10.50
CA LEU A 284 3.80 -14.33 -11.88
C LEU A 284 2.63 -14.55 -12.83
N SER A 285 1.93 -15.68 -12.74
CA SER A 285 0.70 -15.95 -13.52
C SER A 285 -0.42 -14.95 -13.21
N ALA A 286 -0.55 -14.53 -11.96
CA ALA A 286 -1.49 -13.50 -11.57
C ALA A 286 -1.09 -12.15 -12.17
N GLY A 287 0.19 -11.77 -12.05
CA GLY A 287 0.75 -10.54 -12.59
C GLY A 287 0.60 -10.43 -14.11
N THR A 288 0.82 -11.51 -14.86
CA THR A 288 0.58 -11.54 -16.31
C THR A 288 -0.91 -11.36 -16.62
N LEU A 289 -1.80 -12.05 -15.90
CA LEU A 289 -3.24 -11.93 -16.11
C LEU A 289 -3.77 -10.52 -15.78
N VAL A 290 -3.27 -9.88 -14.72
CA VAL A 290 -3.59 -8.48 -14.39
C VAL A 290 -3.00 -7.52 -15.41
N LEU A 291 -1.80 -7.78 -15.94
CA LEU A 291 -1.24 -6.93 -16.99
C LEU A 291 -2.14 -6.90 -18.25
N LEU A 292 -2.76 -8.03 -18.59
CA LEU A 292 -3.68 -8.16 -19.72
C LEU A 292 -5.07 -7.58 -19.44
N THR A 293 -5.61 -7.77 -18.24
CA THR A 293 -7.01 -7.43 -17.89
C THR A 293 -7.16 -6.12 -17.14
N GLY A 294 -6.15 -5.75 -16.35
CA GLY A 294 -6.12 -4.61 -15.43
C GLY A 294 -6.46 -3.27 -16.06
N PRO A 295 -5.96 -2.90 -17.26
CA PRO A 295 -6.35 -1.64 -17.89
C PRO A 295 -7.86 -1.58 -18.11
N ARG A 296 -8.46 -2.62 -18.71
CA ARG A 296 -9.90 -2.67 -19.00
C ARG A 296 -10.73 -2.56 -17.73
N ILE A 297 -10.34 -3.28 -16.68
CA ILE A 297 -11.05 -3.27 -15.40
C ILE A 297 -10.94 -1.88 -14.74
N ALA A 298 -9.74 -1.29 -14.70
CA ALA A 298 -9.51 0.04 -14.14
C ALA A 298 -10.32 1.12 -14.86
N PHE A 299 -10.42 1.06 -16.19
CA PHE A 299 -11.25 1.98 -16.97
C PHE A 299 -12.74 1.79 -16.70
N LEU A 300 -13.22 0.55 -16.62
CA LEU A 300 -14.62 0.26 -16.32
C LEU A 300 -15.02 0.84 -14.96
N VAL A 301 -14.21 0.57 -13.93
CA VAL A 301 -14.43 1.09 -12.57
C VAL A 301 -14.33 2.61 -12.55
N GLY A 302 -13.33 3.20 -13.22
CA GLY A 302 -13.17 4.65 -13.31
C GLY A 302 -14.38 5.33 -13.95
N ARG A 303 -14.86 4.86 -15.10
CA ARG A 303 -16.05 5.43 -15.75
C ARG A 303 -17.30 5.31 -14.88
N LEU A 304 -17.51 4.14 -14.27
CA LEU A 304 -18.69 3.90 -13.45
C LEU A 304 -18.70 4.78 -12.19
N ALA A 305 -17.55 4.90 -11.53
CA ALA A 305 -17.40 5.74 -10.36
C ALA A 305 -17.61 7.22 -10.67
N PHE A 306 -17.00 7.74 -11.73
CA PHE A 306 -17.12 9.17 -12.07
C PHE A 306 -18.48 9.57 -12.64
N LYS A 307 -19.25 8.63 -13.20
CA LYS A 307 -20.64 8.89 -13.61
C LYS A 307 -21.50 9.38 -12.44
N ARG A 308 -21.25 8.90 -11.23
CA ARG A 308 -21.94 9.29 -9.99
C ARG A 308 -20.96 9.39 -8.82
N TYR A 309 -19.95 10.25 -8.96
CA TYR A 309 -18.80 10.34 -8.04
C TYR A 309 -19.19 10.38 -6.56
N ARG A 310 -20.09 11.30 -6.17
CA ARG A 310 -20.54 11.43 -4.77
C ARG A 310 -21.19 10.15 -4.22
N ILE A 311 -22.02 9.49 -5.03
CA ILE A 311 -22.67 8.24 -4.62
C ILE A 311 -21.65 7.13 -4.48
N ALA A 312 -20.69 7.03 -5.41
CA ALA A 312 -19.61 6.05 -5.33
C ALA A 312 -18.78 6.23 -4.05
N VAL A 313 -18.36 7.46 -3.74
CA VAL A 313 -17.61 7.77 -2.51
C VAL A 313 -18.44 7.46 -1.25
N LEU A 314 -19.73 7.83 -1.23
CA LEU A 314 -20.61 7.54 -0.11
C LEU A 314 -20.79 6.02 0.10
N LEU A 315 -20.96 5.25 -0.96
CA LEU A 315 -21.05 3.79 -0.89
C LEU A 315 -19.76 3.17 -0.34
N VAL A 316 -18.59 3.66 -0.76
CA VAL A 316 -17.30 3.21 -0.22
C VAL A 316 -17.18 3.54 1.26
N LEU A 317 -17.54 4.76 1.69
CA LEU A 317 -17.53 5.13 3.12
C LEU A 317 -18.46 4.25 3.94
N MET A 318 -19.70 4.05 3.48
CA MET A 318 -20.67 3.18 4.14
C MET A 318 -20.16 1.75 4.24
N PHE A 319 -19.51 1.25 3.18
CA PHE A 319 -18.90 -0.08 3.17
C PHE A 319 -17.77 -0.19 4.20
N LEU A 320 -16.84 0.77 4.27
CA LEU A 320 -15.72 0.75 5.22
C LEU A 320 -16.20 0.86 6.68
N VAL A 321 -17.20 1.72 6.95
CA VAL A 321 -17.80 1.85 8.29
C VAL A 321 -18.55 0.57 8.67
N SER A 322 -19.29 -0.02 7.74
CA SER A 322 -20.01 -1.29 7.97
C SER A 322 -19.05 -2.45 8.23
N LEU A 323 -17.92 -2.50 7.51
CA LEU A 323 -16.86 -3.47 7.78
C LEU A 323 -16.26 -3.27 9.16
N SER A 324 -15.98 -2.03 9.58
CA SER A 324 -15.48 -1.76 10.93
C SER A 324 -16.42 -2.27 12.02
N LEU A 325 -17.73 -2.02 11.86
CA LEU A 325 -18.76 -2.51 12.76
C LEU A 325 -18.85 -4.06 12.74
N LEU A 326 -18.78 -4.69 11.57
CA LEU A 326 -18.75 -6.15 11.46
C LEU A 326 -17.48 -6.75 12.11
N TYR A 327 -16.40 -5.97 12.13
CA TYR A 327 -15.08 -6.46 12.50
C TYR A 327 -14.89 -6.49 14.01
N ASP A 328 -15.21 -5.40 14.69
CA ASP A 328 -15.00 -5.24 16.13
C ASP A 328 -16.13 -4.43 16.81
N GLY A 329 -17.30 -4.36 16.17
CA GLY A 329 -18.48 -3.71 16.74
C GLY A 329 -18.27 -2.22 17.00
N LEU A 330 -18.88 -1.73 18.09
CA LEU A 330 -18.83 -0.32 18.47
C LEU A 330 -17.40 0.14 18.84
N LEU A 331 -16.60 -0.73 19.47
CA LEU A 331 -15.20 -0.41 19.80
C LEU A 331 -14.37 -0.17 18.53
N GLY A 332 -14.58 -0.98 17.50
CA GLY A 332 -13.99 -0.77 16.18
C GLY A 332 -14.36 0.60 15.59
N LEU A 333 -15.64 0.98 15.67
CA LEU A 333 -16.11 2.29 15.20
C LEU A 333 -15.50 3.46 15.97
N PHE A 334 -15.38 3.37 17.29
CA PHE A 334 -14.72 4.39 18.09
C PHE A 334 -13.26 4.56 17.69
N LEU A 335 -12.54 3.45 17.49
CA LEU A 335 -11.16 3.50 17.03
C LEU A 335 -11.06 4.09 15.61
N LEU A 336 -11.93 3.66 14.68
CA LEU A 336 -11.99 4.20 13.33
C LEU A 336 -12.24 5.72 13.33
N ALA A 337 -13.15 6.20 14.18
CA ALA A 337 -13.46 7.62 14.33
C ALA A 337 -12.27 8.42 14.92
N ALA A 338 -11.60 7.89 15.94
CA ALA A 338 -10.40 8.50 16.52
C ALA A 338 -9.26 8.57 15.49
N SER A 339 -9.00 7.47 14.79
CA SER A 339 -8.03 7.37 13.69
C SER A 339 -8.36 8.34 12.55
N SER A 340 -9.63 8.50 12.20
CA SER A 340 -10.09 9.43 11.17
C SER A 340 -9.91 10.89 11.56
N SER A 341 -10.24 11.22 12.82
CA SER A 341 -10.03 12.57 13.36
C SER A 341 -8.55 12.95 13.30
N LEU A 342 -7.66 12.05 13.71
CA LEU A 342 -6.21 12.25 13.59
C LEU A 342 -5.76 12.35 12.13
N GLY A 343 -6.28 11.49 11.25
CA GLY A 343 -5.94 11.47 9.82
C GLY A 343 -6.38 12.74 9.05
N LEU A 344 -7.33 13.52 9.57
CA LEU A 344 -7.73 14.81 9.00
C LEU A 344 -6.77 15.97 9.34
N LEU A 345 -5.93 15.84 10.38
CA LEU A 345 -5.04 16.91 10.84
C LEU A 345 -3.80 17.18 9.97
N PRO A 346 -3.07 16.18 9.42
CA PRO A 346 -1.82 16.42 8.70
C PRO A 346 -1.94 17.42 7.55
N PRO A 347 -2.92 17.31 6.63
CA PRO A 347 -3.08 18.28 5.55
C PRO A 347 -3.30 19.71 6.05
N ARG A 348 -4.07 19.88 7.15
CA ARG A 348 -4.36 21.20 7.75
C ARG A 348 -3.13 21.84 8.37
N LEU A 349 -2.23 21.03 8.94
CA LEU A 349 -0.96 21.47 9.51
C LEU A 349 0.18 21.56 8.48
N ARG A 350 -0.11 21.33 7.20
CA ARG A 350 0.88 21.25 6.10
C ARG A 350 1.97 20.20 6.34
N VAL A 351 1.57 19.08 6.94
CA VAL A 351 2.42 17.91 7.19
C VAL A 351 1.96 16.75 6.31
N ARG A 352 2.90 15.97 5.78
CA ARG A 352 2.56 14.78 4.99
C ARG A 352 1.96 13.70 5.88
N ARG A 353 0.82 13.11 5.47
CA ARG A 353 0.10 12.04 6.20
C ARG A 353 0.98 10.86 6.64
N ILE A 354 2.08 10.59 5.94
CA ILE A 354 3.02 9.52 6.27
C ILE A 354 3.64 9.66 7.67
N THR A 355 3.61 10.85 8.29
CA THR A 355 4.04 11.03 9.69
C THR A 355 3.11 10.33 10.70
N CYS A 356 1.88 10.00 10.32
CA CYS A 356 0.97 9.20 11.15
C CYS A 356 1.42 7.74 11.30
N MET A 357 2.48 7.31 10.60
CA MET A 357 3.12 6.01 10.82
C MET A 357 3.75 5.89 12.23
N GLY A 358 3.82 6.98 13.00
CA GLY A 358 4.07 6.92 14.45
C GLY A 358 3.21 5.88 15.17
N VAL A 359 2.00 5.62 14.66
CA VAL A 359 1.08 4.57 15.13
C VAL A 359 1.68 3.16 15.17
N LEU A 360 2.62 2.84 14.27
CA LEU A 360 3.38 1.60 14.31
C LEU A 360 4.75 1.79 14.97
N MET A 361 5.42 2.90 14.64
CA MET A 361 6.81 3.13 15.00
C MET A 361 7.01 3.29 16.51
N VAL A 362 6.10 3.98 17.20
CA VAL A 362 6.21 4.20 18.65
C VAL A 362 6.02 2.89 19.43
N PRO A 363 4.97 2.07 19.20
CA PRO A 363 4.89 0.75 19.82
C PRO A 363 6.13 -0.13 19.59
N ILE A 364 6.73 -0.10 18.40
CA ILE A 364 7.95 -0.87 18.06
C ILE A 364 9.21 -0.33 18.76
N LEU A 365 9.26 0.96 19.10
CA LEU A 365 10.38 1.54 19.84
C LEU A 365 10.31 1.22 21.34
N LEU A 366 9.09 1.10 21.88
CA LEU A 366 8.85 0.84 23.32
C LEU A 366 8.91 -0.64 23.70
N GLY A 367 8.37 -1.52 22.85
CA GLY A 367 8.53 -2.99 22.95
C GLY A 367 9.78 -3.46 22.24
#